data_AF-A0A540VM40-F1
#
_entry.id   AF-A0A540VM40-F1
#
_cell.length_a   1.000
_cell.length_b   1.000
_cell.length_c   1.000
_cell.angle_alpha   90.00
_cell.angle_beta   90.00
_cell.angle_gamma   90.00
#
_symmetry.space_group_name_H-M   'P 1'
#
loop_
_entity.id
_entity.type
_entity.pdbx_description
1 polymer ?
#
loop_
_entity_poly.entity_id
_entity_poly.type
_entity_poly.pdbx_seq_one_letter_code
_entity_poly.pdbx_strand_id
1 'polypeptide(L)'
;MATEERLQESEAALAEGTPADEPSPSDSEEPMPEPGSSVQYDQPWLTSLLRPVLIALMAASLELALLAFLRRFVIGLAPAYTQWLVLLGVAAAIIGSVSTSWLAQPGQRSRRTAGYRAAELSLLLLITRLGIWATTATWPTVDQFFLRPMETLFDGYFILGAILVGLAWVLASGMTADLMAMALQPDDLYLARTFNDRWQDTARPVYTDRPAILRRFVARWVVGGILLVMLAAGSRLEAPEQGFFAVLRQHIDPVVVAGILIYFFCGLVLISQGQLALLRARWTLQKTPSSESILRNWPIYSLLLILAVGVVAALMPLGGTFRLAQILTFLIQAIYFGLLELFRFLFGLFLLLLALLTGEQPPEAPPPAQPIQPIQPTPPPPMDSPLPAWTGGLLFWLLTAALLGYMAYIYLSGRGVNFQWLQRLWHMLRERWSQLFGAYREWQLTRIRAREEADRTESQGKERRSLWDWLPWRRLAPEQQVRYFYLSLLERAQEAGVARRPAETPFRYAPRLAERVGEAPEDREAVQELTAAFVEVRYAGRPVEPSRVQQLRSLWQRLRDRLRRP
;
A
#
# COMPACT_ATOMS: atom_id res chain seq x y z
N MET A 1 44.63 -71.03 34.79
CA MET A 1 43.81 -71.20 36.01
C MET A 1 43.20 -69.90 36.53
N ALA A 2 43.76 -68.69 36.31
CA ALA A 2 43.12 -67.42 36.71
C ALA A 2 42.16 -66.81 35.65
N THR A 3 41.97 -67.48 34.52
CA THR A 3 41.18 -66.97 33.38
C THR A 3 39.85 -67.71 33.19
N GLU A 4 39.68 -68.89 33.82
CA GLU A 4 38.42 -69.66 33.76
C GLU A 4 37.43 -69.24 34.85
N GLU A 5 37.90 -68.78 36.01
CA GLU A 5 37.00 -68.26 37.08
C GLU A 5 36.23 -67.00 36.64
N ARG A 6 36.84 -66.13 35.82
CA ARG A 6 36.16 -64.91 35.35
C ARG A 6 35.09 -65.17 34.28
N LEU A 7 35.14 -66.31 33.59
CA LEU A 7 34.10 -66.68 32.63
C LEU A 7 32.91 -67.33 33.33
N GLN A 8 33.13 -68.08 34.41
CA GLN A 8 32.04 -68.63 35.23
C GLN A 8 31.29 -67.57 36.05
N GLU A 9 31.96 -66.53 36.57
CA GLU A 9 31.28 -65.41 37.22
C GLU A 9 30.45 -64.56 36.23
N SER A 10 30.87 -64.49 34.96
CA SER A 10 30.12 -63.78 33.92
C SER A 10 28.87 -64.53 33.47
N GLU A 11 28.88 -65.88 33.46
CA GLU A 11 27.68 -66.67 33.13
C GLU A 11 26.69 -66.76 34.29
N ALA A 12 27.15 -66.71 35.53
CA ALA A 12 26.27 -66.68 36.71
C ALA A 12 25.49 -65.36 36.84
N ALA A 13 26.05 -64.23 36.39
CA ALA A 13 25.38 -62.93 36.42
C ALA A 13 24.33 -62.72 35.31
N LEU A 14 24.27 -63.59 34.30
CA LEU A 14 23.31 -63.54 33.19
C LEU A 14 22.05 -64.39 33.43
N ALA A 15 21.97 -65.12 34.54
CA ALA A 15 20.86 -66.04 34.85
C ALA A 15 19.79 -65.49 35.80
N GLU A 16 19.97 -64.31 36.42
CA GLU A 16 18.96 -63.65 37.26
C GLU A 16 18.32 -62.45 36.53
N GLY A 17 17.59 -62.74 35.45
CA GLY A 17 16.66 -61.81 34.82
C GLY A 17 15.23 -62.09 35.26
N THR A 18 14.72 -61.29 36.19
CA THR A 18 13.33 -61.23 36.66
C THR A 18 12.34 -61.08 35.48
N PRO A 19 11.14 -61.71 35.51
CA PRO A 19 10.24 -61.71 34.37
C PRO A 19 9.49 -60.38 34.21
N ALA A 20 9.39 -59.95 32.95
CA ALA A 20 8.33 -59.14 32.34
C ALA A 20 7.71 -58.00 33.16
N ASP A 21 8.12 -56.77 32.86
CA ASP A 21 7.21 -55.63 32.84
C ASP A 21 7.04 -55.20 31.38
N GLU A 22 5.84 -55.44 30.85
CA GLU A 22 5.40 -54.88 29.58
C GLU A 22 5.48 -53.34 29.67
N PRO A 23 5.94 -52.61 28.63
CA PRO A 23 5.79 -51.17 28.62
C PRO A 23 4.30 -50.83 28.53
N SER A 24 3.70 -50.43 29.65
CA SER A 24 2.39 -49.80 29.68
C SER A 24 2.35 -48.65 28.66
N PRO A 25 1.35 -48.60 27.76
CA PRO A 25 1.28 -47.59 26.70
C PRO A 25 0.72 -46.24 27.20
N SER A 26 0.97 -45.85 28.46
CA SER A 26 0.29 -44.69 29.08
C SER A 26 1.14 -43.44 29.32
N ASP A 27 2.47 -43.49 29.20
CA ASP A 27 3.30 -42.37 29.68
C ASP A 27 3.95 -41.54 28.56
N SER A 28 3.28 -41.46 27.41
CA SER A 28 3.61 -40.51 26.34
C SER A 28 2.43 -39.62 25.94
N GLU A 29 1.54 -39.33 26.89
CA GLU A 29 0.82 -38.06 26.84
C GLU A 29 1.78 -36.96 27.31
N GLU A 30 2.50 -36.36 26.36
CA GLU A 30 2.93 -34.98 26.52
C GLU A 30 1.72 -34.20 27.06
N PRO A 31 1.83 -33.52 28.22
CA PRO A 31 0.71 -32.75 28.73
C PRO A 31 0.32 -31.76 27.63
N MET A 32 -0.89 -31.93 27.08
CA MET A 32 -1.45 -30.96 26.16
C MET A 32 -1.30 -29.59 26.82
N PRO A 33 -0.69 -28.60 26.14
CA PRO A 33 -0.49 -27.29 26.73
C PRO A 33 -1.86 -26.77 27.18
N GLU A 34 -1.99 -26.48 28.47
CA GLU A 34 -3.24 -25.97 29.01
C GLU A 34 -3.74 -24.81 28.14
N PRO A 35 -5.02 -24.82 27.72
CA PRO A 35 -5.63 -23.75 26.94
C PRO A 35 -5.84 -22.54 27.86
N GLY A 36 -4.74 -21.89 28.21
CA GLY A 36 -4.70 -20.90 29.28
C GLY A 36 -3.31 -20.33 29.57
N SER A 37 -2.22 -21.00 29.16
CA SER A 37 -0.89 -20.37 29.18
C SER A 37 -0.84 -19.29 28.10
N SER A 38 -1.31 -18.09 28.47
CA SER A 38 -1.18 -16.88 27.67
C SER A 38 0.23 -16.85 27.12
N VAL A 39 0.36 -16.93 25.80
CA VAL A 39 1.68 -16.87 25.16
C VAL A 39 2.37 -15.64 25.73
N GLN A 40 3.46 -15.84 26.47
CA GLN A 40 4.22 -14.80 27.15
C GLN A 40 4.87 -13.92 26.08
N TYR A 41 4.08 -13.06 25.48
CA TYR A 41 4.54 -12.01 24.61
C TYR A 41 5.08 -10.86 25.45
N ASP A 42 5.99 -10.10 24.88
CA ASP A 42 6.58 -8.90 25.47
C ASP A 42 5.56 -7.74 25.48
N GLN A 43 4.37 -7.97 26.02
CA GLN A 43 3.25 -7.03 26.14
C GLN A 43 3.67 -5.68 26.74
N PRO A 44 4.47 -5.62 27.83
CA PRO A 44 4.95 -4.35 28.38
C PRO A 44 5.84 -3.58 27.41
N TRP A 45 6.65 -4.29 26.60
CA TRP A 45 7.44 -3.67 25.55
C TRP A 45 6.53 -3.09 24.47
N LEU A 46 5.53 -3.84 23.99
CA LEU A 46 4.62 -3.43 22.92
C LEU A 46 3.71 -2.26 23.32
N THR A 47 3.32 -2.16 24.59
CA THR A 47 2.35 -1.18 25.12
C THR A 47 2.97 0.08 25.73
N SER A 48 4.31 0.14 25.87
CA SER A 48 5.00 1.30 26.45
C SER A 48 4.78 2.59 25.64
N LEU A 49 4.22 3.60 26.31
CA LEU A 49 3.97 4.95 25.78
C LEU A 49 5.25 5.79 25.65
N LEU A 50 6.34 5.39 26.29
CA LEU A 50 7.59 6.14 26.27
C LEU A 50 8.18 6.23 24.85
N ARG A 51 8.10 5.15 24.06
CA ARG A 51 8.71 5.13 22.72
C ARG A 51 8.01 6.07 21.72
N PRO A 52 6.67 6.07 21.59
CA PRO A 52 5.97 7.06 20.77
C PRO A 52 6.29 8.51 21.17
N VAL A 53 6.40 8.79 22.47
CA VAL A 53 6.73 10.14 22.96
C VAL A 53 8.15 10.54 22.56
N LEU A 54 9.15 9.68 22.78
CA LEU A 54 10.53 9.97 22.39
C LEU A 54 10.69 10.14 20.87
N ILE A 55 10.02 9.30 20.08
CA ILE A 55 10.04 9.41 18.61
C ILE A 55 9.35 10.70 18.16
N ALA A 56 8.23 11.09 18.77
CA ALA A 56 7.54 12.33 18.46
C ALA A 56 8.39 13.55 18.80
N LEU A 57 9.10 13.54 19.93
CA LEU A 57 10.07 14.59 20.29
C LEU A 57 11.21 14.69 19.28
N MET A 58 11.75 13.56 18.81
CA MET A 58 12.76 13.55 17.75
C MET A 58 12.22 14.11 16.43
N ALA A 59 11.03 13.71 16.01
CA ALA A 59 10.40 14.24 14.79
C ALA A 59 10.17 15.76 14.90
N ALA A 60 9.65 16.22 16.05
CA ALA A 60 9.41 17.63 16.32
C ALA A 60 10.71 18.46 16.27
N SER A 61 11.79 17.95 16.84
CA SER A 61 13.09 18.65 16.81
C SER A 61 13.65 18.81 15.39
N LEU A 62 13.46 17.81 14.53
CA LEU A 62 13.86 17.88 13.12
C LEU A 62 12.98 18.86 12.34
N GLU A 63 11.67 18.84 12.59
CA GLU A 63 10.71 19.75 11.98
C GLU A 63 10.95 21.20 12.40
N LEU A 64 11.25 21.44 13.68
CA LEU A 64 11.63 22.75 14.20
C LEU A 64 12.90 23.29 13.51
N ALA A 65 13.94 22.45 13.37
CA ALA A 65 15.17 22.85 12.68
C ALA A 65 14.90 23.17 11.20
N LEU A 66 14.07 22.38 10.53
CA LEU A 66 13.70 22.58 9.13
C LEU A 66 12.84 23.84 8.94
N LEU A 67 11.88 24.10 9.82
CA LEU A 67 11.07 25.33 9.80
C LEU A 67 11.92 26.57 10.09
N ALA A 68 12.84 26.50 11.06
CA ALA A 68 13.78 27.58 11.34
C ALA A 68 14.66 27.90 10.13
N PHE A 69 15.13 26.87 9.41
CA PHE A 69 15.86 27.02 8.16
C PHE A 69 14.99 27.64 7.05
N LEU A 70 13.76 27.16 6.85
CA LEU A 70 12.87 27.62 5.79
C LEU A 70 12.40 29.07 5.97
N ARG A 71 12.22 29.53 7.21
CA ARG A 71 11.95 30.94 7.54
C ARG A 71 13.00 31.89 6.98
N ARG A 72 14.21 31.41 6.65
CA ARG A 72 15.25 32.24 6.02
C ARG A 72 14.94 32.56 4.56
N PHE A 73 14.31 31.65 3.84
CA PHE A 73 14.06 31.75 2.40
C PHE A 73 12.67 32.30 2.10
N VAL A 74 11.69 31.97 2.95
CA VAL A 74 10.30 32.39 2.78
C VAL A 74 10.00 33.54 3.73
N ILE A 75 10.17 34.77 3.22
CA ILE A 75 9.81 35.99 3.95
C ILE A 75 8.28 36.01 4.12
N GLY A 76 7.79 36.17 5.35
CA GLY A 76 6.36 36.32 5.64
C GLY A 76 5.63 35.08 6.18
N LEU A 77 6.34 34.01 6.57
CA LEU A 77 5.71 32.87 7.25
C LEU A 77 5.07 33.30 8.59
N ALA A 78 3.75 33.24 8.66
CA ALA A 78 3.00 33.58 9.87
C ALA A 78 3.42 32.66 11.05
N PRO A 79 3.64 33.21 12.26
CA PRO A 79 3.98 32.41 13.44
C PRO A 79 2.93 31.32 13.73
N ALA A 80 1.65 31.65 13.59
CA ALA A 80 0.53 30.71 13.78
C ALA A 80 0.62 29.50 12.85
N TYR A 81 0.95 29.71 11.57
CA TYR A 81 1.14 28.63 10.60
C TYR A 81 2.28 27.70 11.01
N THR A 82 3.42 28.24 11.41
CA THR A 82 4.57 27.41 11.82
C THR A 82 4.33 26.64 13.13
N GLN A 83 3.65 27.24 14.10
CA GLN A 83 3.27 26.55 15.35
C GLN A 83 2.30 25.42 15.06
N TRP A 84 1.33 25.67 14.18
CA TRP A 84 0.36 24.67 13.76
C TRP A 84 1.02 23.48 13.04
N LEU A 85 2.01 23.73 12.18
CA LEU A 85 2.76 22.66 11.53
C LEU A 85 3.51 21.79 12.54
N VAL A 86 4.23 22.38 13.49
CA VAL A 86 4.93 21.61 14.53
C VAL A 86 3.95 20.75 15.33
N LEU A 87 2.78 21.29 15.68
CA LEU A 87 1.74 20.53 16.37
C LEU A 87 1.23 19.37 15.53
N LEU A 88 1.00 19.60 14.23
CA LEU A 88 0.56 18.55 13.31
C LEU A 88 1.63 17.50 13.05
N GLY A 89 2.90 17.87 12.93
CA GLY A 89 3.99 16.92 12.76
C GLY A 89 4.23 16.09 14.02
N VAL A 90 4.12 16.67 15.22
CA VAL A 90 4.06 15.92 16.49
C VAL A 90 2.88 14.94 16.49
N ALA A 91 1.68 15.41 16.15
CA ALA A 91 0.49 14.56 16.10
C ALA A 91 0.65 13.43 15.07
N ALA A 92 1.19 13.73 13.90
CA ALA A 92 1.47 12.77 12.84
C ALA A 92 2.52 11.74 13.27
N ALA A 93 3.55 12.15 13.99
CA ALA A 93 4.55 11.25 14.55
C ALA A 93 3.96 10.32 15.61
N ILE A 94 3.10 10.84 16.50
CA ILE A 94 2.38 10.03 17.50
C ILE A 94 1.44 9.05 16.80
N ILE A 95 0.63 9.53 15.84
CA ILE A 95 -0.33 8.72 15.09
C ILE A 95 0.41 7.62 14.33
N GLY A 96 1.48 7.94 13.62
CA GLY A 96 2.31 6.98 12.91
C GLY A 96 2.97 5.95 13.84
N SER A 97 3.41 6.37 15.02
CA SER A 97 3.96 5.45 16.03
C SER A 97 2.89 4.51 16.58
N VAL A 98 1.76 5.05 17.04
CA VAL A 98 0.65 4.28 17.62
C VAL A 98 0.05 3.32 16.60
N SER A 99 -0.20 3.77 15.36
CA SER A 99 -0.76 2.92 14.32
C SER A 99 0.22 1.83 13.89
N THR A 100 1.53 2.10 13.90
CA THR A 100 2.56 1.08 13.66
C THR A 100 2.63 0.06 14.78
N SER A 101 2.56 0.48 16.03
CA SER A 101 2.53 -0.43 17.18
C SER A 101 1.26 -1.29 17.18
N TRP A 102 0.12 -0.71 16.83
CA TRP A 102 -1.16 -1.40 16.71
C TRP A 102 -1.12 -2.46 15.59
N LEU A 103 -0.71 -2.07 14.37
CA LEU A 103 -0.58 -2.98 13.22
C LEU A 103 0.48 -4.08 13.39
N ALA A 104 1.42 -3.92 14.32
CA ALA A 104 2.40 -4.94 14.65
C ALA A 104 1.83 -6.09 15.50
N GLN A 105 0.64 -5.92 16.09
CA GLN A 105 0.00 -6.96 16.90
C GLN A 105 -0.40 -8.18 16.05
N PRO A 106 -0.27 -9.42 16.56
CA PRO A 106 -0.49 -10.64 15.76
C PRO A 106 -1.88 -10.71 15.12
N GLY A 107 -2.92 -10.32 15.86
CA GLY A 107 -4.31 -10.33 15.39
C GLY A 107 -4.63 -9.29 14.30
N GLN A 108 -3.69 -8.40 13.98
CA GLN A 108 -3.90 -7.30 13.05
C GLN A 108 -2.93 -7.32 11.86
N ARG A 109 -2.06 -8.34 11.77
CA ARG A 109 -1.09 -8.49 10.67
C ARG A 109 -1.78 -8.47 9.28
N SER A 110 -2.97 -9.06 9.17
CA SER A 110 -3.78 -9.07 7.93
C SER A 110 -4.27 -7.68 7.51
N ARG A 111 -4.31 -6.70 8.43
CA ARG A 111 -4.72 -5.31 8.18
C ARG A 111 -3.56 -4.40 7.81
N ARG A 112 -2.31 -4.88 7.82
CA ARG A 112 -1.10 -4.14 7.42
C ARG A 112 -0.99 -4.00 5.90
N THR A 113 -1.99 -3.39 5.27
CA THR A 113 -2.00 -3.12 3.83
C THR A 113 -1.44 -1.74 3.52
N ALA A 114 -0.88 -1.57 2.32
CA ALA A 114 -0.48 -0.25 1.83
C ALA A 114 -1.67 0.72 1.77
N GLY A 115 -2.88 0.20 1.52
CA GLY A 115 -4.12 0.98 1.51
C GLY A 115 -4.45 1.63 2.86
N TYR A 116 -4.28 0.92 3.98
CA TYR A 116 -4.50 1.51 5.30
C TYR A 116 -3.51 2.65 5.60
N ARG A 117 -2.24 2.49 5.17
CA ARG A 117 -1.21 3.51 5.33
C ARG A 117 -1.44 4.73 4.44
N ALA A 118 -1.87 4.51 3.21
CA ALA A 118 -2.28 5.59 2.31
C ALA A 118 -3.46 6.36 2.91
N ALA A 119 -4.46 5.65 3.44
CA ALA A 119 -5.62 6.27 4.07
C ALA A 119 -5.26 7.11 5.30
N GLU A 120 -4.38 6.60 6.16
CA GLU A 120 -3.85 7.34 7.32
C GLU A 120 -3.15 8.64 6.90
N LEU A 121 -2.26 8.58 5.90
CA LEU A 121 -1.57 9.75 5.38
C LEU A 121 -2.54 10.74 4.71
N SER A 122 -3.51 10.26 3.92
CA SER A 122 -4.52 11.11 3.29
C SER A 122 -5.36 11.87 4.31
N LEU A 123 -5.72 11.24 5.44
CA LEU A 123 -6.44 11.92 6.53
C LEU A 123 -5.57 12.98 7.21
N LEU A 124 -4.29 12.69 7.45
CA LEU A 124 -3.35 13.68 8.00
C LEU A 124 -3.18 14.88 7.05
N LEU A 125 -3.08 14.64 5.75
CA LEU A 125 -2.99 15.70 4.74
C LEU A 125 -4.28 16.53 4.67
N LEU A 126 -5.45 15.90 4.79
CA LEU A 126 -6.72 16.61 4.86
C LEU A 126 -6.79 17.54 6.07
N ILE A 127 -6.44 17.04 7.26
CA ILE A 127 -6.39 17.85 8.49
C ILE A 127 -5.36 18.99 8.34
N THR A 128 -4.22 18.71 7.70
CA THR A 128 -3.21 19.71 7.40
C THR A 128 -3.79 20.82 6.52
N ARG A 129 -4.50 20.49 5.43
CA ARG A 129 -5.13 21.49 4.56
C ARG A 129 -6.13 22.36 5.31
N LEU A 130 -7.04 21.75 6.05
CA LEU A 130 -8.08 22.46 6.80
C LEU A 130 -7.48 23.38 7.86
N GLY A 131 -6.44 22.92 8.56
CA GLY A 131 -5.75 23.73 9.56
C GLY A 131 -4.94 24.87 8.96
N ILE A 132 -4.39 24.72 7.75
CA ILE A 132 -3.76 25.82 7.02
C ILE A 132 -4.79 26.91 6.72
N TRP A 133 -5.93 26.58 6.13
CA TRP A 133 -7.00 27.56 5.88
C TRP A 133 -7.46 28.28 7.15
N ALA A 134 -7.57 27.55 8.27
CA ALA A 134 -7.94 28.13 9.55
C ALA A 134 -6.87 29.10 10.10
N THR A 135 -5.58 28.78 9.94
CA THR A 135 -4.47 29.55 10.54
C THR A 135 -4.03 30.74 9.69
N THR A 136 -4.17 30.66 8.36
CA THR A 136 -3.88 31.78 7.45
C THR A 136 -5.10 32.66 7.20
N ALA A 137 -6.29 32.28 7.69
CA ALA A 137 -7.57 32.93 7.41
C ALA A 137 -7.88 33.07 5.90
N THR A 138 -7.27 32.23 5.06
CA THR A 138 -7.45 32.24 3.59
C THR A 138 -8.46 31.17 3.18
N TRP A 139 -9.68 31.26 3.70
CA TRP A 139 -10.76 30.38 3.25
C TRP A 139 -11.07 30.68 1.78
N PRO A 140 -11.15 29.67 0.91
CA PRO A 140 -11.40 29.90 -0.50
C PRO A 140 -12.81 30.46 -0.71
N THR A 141 -12.91 31.45 -1.58
CA THR A 141 -14.21 31.94 -2.05
C THR A 141 -14.90 30.88 -2.92
N VAL A 142 -16.23 30.96 -3.04
CA VAL A 142 -17.02 30.01 -3.85
C VAL A 142 -16.49 29.94 -5.29
N ASP A 143 -16.12 31.08 -5.85
CA ASP A 143 -15.58 31.18 -7.20
C ASP A 143 -14.22 30.48 -7.33
N GLN A 144 -13.29 30.73 -6.41
CA GLN A 144 -11.98 30.06 -6.42
C GLN A 144 -12.12 28.55 -6.22
N PHE A 145 -13.02 28.14 -5.33
CA PHE A 145 -13.26 26.73 -5.01
C PHE A 145 -13.71 25.93 -6.23
N PHE A 146 -14.65 26.45 -7.04
CA PHE A 146 -15.18 25.73 -8.20
C PHE A 146 -14.47 26.03 -9.52
N LEU A 147 -13.93 27.24 -9.71
CA LEU A 147 -13.27 27.62 -10.97
C LEU A 147 -11.78 27.23 -10.97
N ARG A 148 -11.14 27.19 -9.79
CA ARG A 148 -9.70 26.89 -9.65
C ARG A 148 -9.45 25.86 -8.54
N PRO A 149 -10.00 24.64 -8.66
CA PRO A 149 -9.91 23.62 -7.62
C PRO A 149 -8.47 23.19 -7.32
N MET A 150 -7.60 23.12 -8.33
CA MET A 150 -6.20 22.69 -8.17
C MET A 150 -5.37 23.73 -7.42
N GLU A 151 -5.47 25.01 -7.79
CA GLU A 151 -4.81 26.11 -7.06
C GLU A 151 -5.34 26.22 -5.62
N THR A 152 -6.64 25.96 -5.45
CA THR A 152 -7.29 25.96 -4.13
C THR A 152 -6.85 24.78 -3.27
N LEU A 153 -6.48 23.63 -3.84
CA LEU A 153 -6.00 22.49 -3.07
C LEU A 153 -4.49 22.52 -2.84
N PHE A 154 -3.72 22.85 -3.88
CA PHE A 154 -2.25 22.81 -3.91
C PHE A 154 -1.65 24.21 -3.94
N ASP A 155 -1.63 24.88 -2.79
CA ASP A 155 -0.83 26.08 -2.59
C ASP A 155 0.55 25.75 -2.00
N GLY A 156 1.48 26.71 -2.06
CA GLY A 156 2.84 26.53 -1.53
C GLY A 156 2.87 26.21 -0.03
N TYR A 157 1.94 26.77 0.74
CA TYR A 157 1.77 26.45 2.16
C TYR A 157 1.37 24.99 2.37
N PHE A 158 0.40 24.47 1.60
CA PHE A 158 -0.01 23.08 1.69
C PHE A 158 1.08 22.13 1.24
N ILE A 159 1.79 22.41 0.15
CA ILE A 159 2.90 21.55 -0.31
C ILE A 159 3.97 21.47 0.78
N LEU A 160 4.35 22.61 1.36
CA LEU A 160 5.33 22.64 2.44
C LEU A 160 4.83 21.87 3.68
N GLY A 161 3.59 22.13 4.12
CA GLY A 161 2.99 21.44 5.25
C GLY A 161 2.85 19.93 5.03
N ALA A 162 2.46 19.52 3.83
CA ALA A 162 2.33 18.13 3.43
C ALA A 162 3.69 17.40 3.47
N ILE A 163 4.76 18.04 2.99
CA ILE A 163 6.13 17.50 3.07
C ILE A 163 6.55 17.34 4.52
N LEU A 164 6.36 18.35 5.37
CA LEU A 164 6.78 18.33 6.77
C LEU A 164 6.03 17.27 7.59
N VAL A 165 4.70 17.29 7.51
CA VAL A 165 3.84 16.32 8.20
C VAL A 165 4.07 14.91 7.68
N GLY A 166 4.21 14.76 6.36
CA GLY A 166 4.53 13.47 5.73
C GLY A 166 5.89 12.94 6.17
N LEU A 167 6.92 13.79 6.22
CA LEU A 167 8.26 13.43 6.68
C LEU A 167 8.26 13.01 8.15
N ALA A 168 7.59 13.77 9.03
CA ALA A 168 7.43 13.42 10.43
C ALA A 168 6.74 12.05 10.60
N TRP A 169 5.66 11.81 9.85
CA TRP A 169 4.93 10.54 9.85
C TRP A 169 5.77 9.36 9.35
N VAL A 170 6.50 9.53 8.23
CA VAL A 170 7.36 8.48 7.65
C VAL A 170 8.49 8.13 8.59
N LEU A 171 9.18 9.14 9.15
CA LEU A 171 10.27 8.92 10.10
C LEU A 171 9.79 8.20 11.35
N ALA A 172 8.68 8.65 11.93
CA ALA A 172 8.13 8.06 13.14
C ALA A 172 7.65 6.62 12.93
N SER A 173 6.94 6.37 11.82
CA SER A 173 6.48 5.03 11.44
C SER A 173 7.66 4.09 11.17
N GLY A 174 8.70 4.58 10.49
CA GLY A 174 9.91 3.82 10.19
C GLY A 174 10.72 3.47 11.43
N MET A 175 10.95 4.44 12.33
CA MET A 175 11.65 4.22 13.60
C MET A 175 10.87 3.28 14.52
N THR A 176 9.54 3.43 14.58
CA THR A 176 8.70 2.51 15.35
C THR A 176 8.76 1.10 14.79
N ALA A 177 8.69 0.94 13.47
CA ALA A 177 8.79 -0.36 12.83
C ALA A 177 10.13 -1.06 13.13
N ASP A 178 11.24 -0.31 13.14
CA ASP A 178 12.56 -0.84 13.51
C ASP A 178 12.58 -1.32 14.98
N LEU A 179 12.10 -0.49 15.92
CA LEU A 179 12.03 -0.83 17.35
C LEU A 179 11.14 -2.04 17.62
N MET A 180 10.00 -2.15 16.93
CA MET A 180 9.08 -3.27 17.07
C MET A 180 9.66 -4.55 16.48
N ALA A 181 10.42 -4.46 15.40
CA ALA A 181 11.08 -5.61 14.79
C ALA A 181 12.25 -6.15 15.64
N MET A 182 12.84 -5.33 16.52
CA MET A 182 13.86 -5.77 17.49
C MET A 182 13.28 -6.56 18.67
N ALA A 183 11.98 -6.42 18.94
CA ALA A 183 11.29 -7.16 20.00
C ALA A 183 11.32 -8.67 19.75
N LEU A 184 11.12 -9.46 20.80
CA LEU A 184 10.91 -10.90 20.66
C LEU A 184 9.56 -11.15 19.96
N GLN A 185 9.57 -11.83 18.80
CA GLN A 185 8.35 -12.05 18.03
C GLN A 185 7.66 -13.35 18.45
N PRO A 186 6.32 -13.43 18.26
CA PRO A 186 5.55 -14.65 18.50
C PRO A 186 6.10 -15.88 17.80
N ASP A 187 6.54 -15.68 16.56
CA ASP A 187 6.99 -16.75 15.68
C ASP A 187 8.33 -17.32 16.18
N ASP A 188 9.20 -16.46 16.75
CA ASP A 188 10.46 -16.89 17.37
C ASP A 188 10.21 -17.72 18.64
N LEU A 189 9.22 -17.33 19.45
CA LEU A 189 8.83 -18.07 20.66
C LEU A 189 8.18 -19.41 20.33
N TYR A 190 7.33 -19.44 19.30
CA TYR A 190 6.73 -20.69 18.83
C TYR A 190 7.82 -21.65 18.35
N LEU A 191 8.75 -21.18 17.52
CA LEU A 191 9.87 -22.01 17.06
C LEU A 191 10.75 -22.49 18.24
N ALA A 192 11.05 -21.60 19.19
CA ALA A 192 11.86 -21.94 20.37
C ALA A 192 11.17 -22.94 21.32
N ARG A 193 9.83 -22.99 21.35
CA ARG A 193 9.06 -23.98 22.13
C ARG A 193 8.90 -25.30 21.38
N THR A 194 8.59 -25.25 20.10
CA THR A 194 8.22 -26.42 19.29
C THR A 194 9.44 -27.25 18.89
N PHE A 195 10.58 -26.62 18.64
CA PHE A 195 11.84 -27.32 18.33
C PHE A 195 12.68 -27.47 19.60
N ASN A 196 12.33 -28.47 20.43
CA ASN A 196 13.17 -28.87 21.55
C ASN A 196 14.42 -29.63 21.06
N ASP A 197 15.45 -29.73 21.91
CA ASP A 197 16.89 -30.02 21.69
C ASP A 197 17.34 -31.02 20.58
N ARG A 198 16.45 -31.85 20.00
CA ARG A 198 16.78 -32.85 18.97
C ARG A 198 16.94 -32.31 17.53
N TRP A 199 16.38 -31.14 17.20
CA TRP A 199 16.33 -30.64 15.81
C TRP A 199 16.90 -29.23 15.62
N GLN A 200 17.67 -28.73 16.60
CA GLN A 200 18.27 -27.38 16.57
C GLN A 200 19.23 -27.18 15.38
N ASP A 201 19.91 -28.24 14.92
CA ASP A 201 20.87 -28.16 13.81
C ASP A 201 20.21 -28.09 12.43
N THR A 202 19.01 -28.65 12.27
CA THR A 202 18.29 -28.71 10.98
C THR A 202 17.26 -27.61 10.82
N ALA A 203 16.59 -27.22 11.91
CA ALA A 203 15.65 -26.11 11.93
C ALA A 203 16.38 -24.87 12.39
N ARG A 204 17.21 -24.27 11.52
CA ARG A 204 17.68 -22.90 11.77
C ARG A 204 16.42 -22.03 11.88
N PRO A 205 16.12 -21.45 13.06
CA PRO A 205 15.08 -20.43 13.13
C PRO A 205 15.49 -19.38 12.11
N VAL A 206 14.54 -18.82 11.36
CA VAL A 206 14.80 -17.65 10.52
C VAL A 206 15.28 -16.55 11.46
N TYR A 207 16.59 -16.48 11.68
CA TYR A 207 17.19 -15.57 12.65
C TYR A 207 16.93 -14.18 12.10
N THR A 208 15.97 -13.48 12.69
CA THR A 208 15.83 -12.05 12.44
C THR A 208 17.17 -11.41 12.84
N ASP A 209 17.90 -10.87 11.87
CA ASP A 209 19.18 -10.16 12.10
C ASP A 209 18.90 -8.83 12.82
N ARG A 210 18.59 -8.94 14.12
CA ARG A 210 18.31 -7.82 15.02
C ARG A 210 19.50 -6.84 15.09
N PRO A 211 20.77 -7.28 15.09
CA PRO A 211 21.91 -6.37 14.95
C PRO A 211 21.85 -5.52 13.67
N ALA A 212 21.45 -6.08 12.52
CA ALA A 212 21.23 -5.28 11.31
C ALA A 212 20.10 -4.26 11.45
N ILE A 213 18.99 -4.63 12.11
CA ILE A 213 17.89 -3.69 12.39
C ILE A 213 18.35 -2.54 13.29
N LEU A 214 19.13 -2.84 14.33
CA LEU A 214 19.70 -1.81 15.20
C LEU A 214 20.66 -0.89 14.44
N ARG A 215 21.54 -1.45 13.59
CA ARG A 215 22.42 -0.64 12.72
C ARG A 215 21.63 0.27 11.78
N ARG A 216 20.52 -0.22 11.20
CA ARG A 216 19.62 0.61 10.38
C ARG A 216 18.99 1.74 11.19
N PHE A 217 18.53 1.45 12.41
CA PHE A 217 17.97 2.45 13.32
C PHE A 217 19.01 3.53 13.65
N VAL A 218 20.22 3.11 14.07
CA VAL A 218 21.34 4.02 14.39
C VAL A 218 21.72 4.85 13.17
N ALA A 219 21.80 4.25 11.97
CA ALA A 219 22.12 4.98 10.74
C ALA A 219 21.06 6.05 10.44
N ARG A 220 19.76 5.75 10.58
CA ARG A 220 18.68 6.74 10.40
C ARG A 220 18.77 7.87 11.43
N TRP A 221 19.07 7.55 12.68
CA TRP A 221 19.27 8.53 13.73
C TRP A 221 20.48 9.44 13.47
N VAL A 222 21.62 8.86 13.07
CA VAL A 222 22.83 9.64 12.74
C VAL A 222 22.58 10.53 11.53
N VAL A 223 21.95 10.03 10.46
CA VAL A 223 21.62 10.82 9.27
C VAL A 223 20.66 11.96 9.62
N GLY A 224 19.63 11.70 10.43
CA GLY A 224 18.72 12.74 10.90
C GLY A 224 19.41 13.78 11.80
N GLY A 225 20.35 13.35 12.65
CA GLY A 225 21.16 14.23 13.48
C GLY A 225 22.12 15.12 12.67
N ILE A 226 22.78 14.55 11.65
CA ILE A 226 23.62 15.30 10.71
C ILE A 226 22.77 16.33 9.97
N LEU A 227 21.62 15.93 9.42
CA LEU A 227 20.69 16.83 8.74
C LEU A 227 20.24 17.96 9.67
N LEU A 228 19.89 17.63 10.92
CA LEU A 228 19.46 18.61 11.92
C LEU A 228 20.57 19.62 12.25
N VAL A 229 21.81 19.16 12.44
CA VAL A 229 22.98 20.04 12.67
C VAL A 229 23.27 20.90 11.44
N MET A 230 23.14 20.35 10.23
CA MET A 230 23.30 21.11 8.98
C MET A 230 22.23 22.20 8.83
N LEU A 231 20.96 21.88 9.10
CA LEU A 231 19.86 22.85 9.07
C LEU A 231 20.05 23.95 10.11
N ALA A 232 20.49 23.59 11.33
CA ALA A 232 20.82 24.53 12.39
C ALA A 232 22.05 25.39 12.09
N ALA A 233 23.04 24.86 11.36
CA ALA A 233 24.18 25.63 10.89
C ALA A 233 23.79 26.60 9.77
N GLY A 234 22.92 26.17 8.86
CA GLY A 234 22.39 26.99 7.77
C GLY A 234 21.42 28.09 8.22
N SER A 235 20.84 27.98 9.41
CA SER A 235 19.96 29.00 9.99
C SER A 235 20.71 30.12 10.75
N ARG A 236 22.05 30.08 10.84
CA ARG A 236 22.85 31.10 11.52
C ARG A 236 22.73 32.46 10.83
N LEU A 237 22.49 33.51 11.63
CA LEU A 237 22.18 34.86 11.14
C LEU A 237 23.42 35.69 10.77
N GLU A 238 24.59 35.46 11.37
CA GLU A 238 25.82 36.27 11.14
C GLU A 238 27.11 35.44 11.32
N ALA A 239 28.26 36.00 10.88
CA ALA A 239 29.58 35.37 10.99
C ALA A 239 29.96 35.09 12.46
N PRO A 240 30.66 33.99 12.76
CA PRO A 240 30.96 33.60 14.14
C PRO A 240 31.86 34.63 14.83
N GLU A 241 31.39 35.25 15.91
CA GLU A 241 32.25 36.01 16.82
C GLU A 241 33.19 35.07 17.60
N GLN A 242 34.44 35.51 17.81
CA GLN A 242 35.48 34.72 18.47
C GLN A 242 35.42 34.91 19.99
N GLY A 243 35.27 33.82 20.76
CA GLY A 243 35.32 33.88 22.23
C GLY A 243 35.02 32.56 22.95
N PHE A 244 35.41 32.45 24.22
CA PHE A 244 35.31 31.23 25.05
C PHE A 244 33.86 30.75 25.27
N PHE A 245 32.88 31.66 25.20
CA PHE A 245 31.44 31.37 25.26
C PHE A 245 30.74 31.55 23.90
N ALA A 246 31.49 31.53 22.78
CA ALA A 246 30.93 31.75 21.44
C ALA A 246 29.87 30.72 21.02
N VAL A 247 29.76 29.57 21.69
CA VAL A 247 28.66 28.61 21.48
C VAL A 247 27.38 29.04 22.21
N LEU A 248 27.49 29.66 23.40
CA LEU A 248 26.35 30.26 24.10
C LEU A 248 25.94 31.62 23.52
N ARG A 249 26.85 32.31 22.81
CA ARG A 249 26.62 33.60 22.13
C ARG A 249 26.53 33.47 20.61
N GLN A 250 26.50 32.25 20.09
CA GLN A 250 26.14 32.03 18.69
C GLN A 250 24.69 32.46 18.55
N HIS A 251 24.39 33.39 17.64
CA HIS A 251 23.04 33.86 17.31
C HIS A 251 22.21 32.75 16.62
N ILE A 252 22.15 31.57 17.24
CA ILE A 252 21.29 30.44 16.89
C ILE A 252 20.09 30.55 17.82
N ASP A 253 18.90 30.41 17.24
CA ASP A 253 17.65 30.40 18.02
C ASP A 253 17.76 29.35 19.15
N PRO A 254 17.56 29.71 20.43
CA PRO A 254 17.66 28.79 21.56
C PRO A 254 16.71 27.60 21.42
N VAL A 255 15.59 27.75 20.69
CA VAL A 255 14.66 26.67 20.39
C VAL A 255 15.31 25.60 19.52
N VAL A 256 16.14 26.00 18.55
CA VAL A 256 16.87 25.06 17.67
C VAL A 256 17.93 24.31 18.48
N VAL A 257 18.68 25.01 19.33
CA VAL A 257 19.69 24.39 20.22
C VAL A 257 19.03 23.35 21.15
N ALA A 258 17.92 23.71 21.78
CA ALA A 258 17.14 22.79 22.61
C ALA A 258 16.64 21.59 21.78
N GLY A 259 16.18 21.82 20.55
CA GLY A 259 15.82 20.78 19.60
C GLY A 259 16.95 19.80 19.32
N ILE A 260 18.19 20.29 19.09
CA ILE A 260 19.37 19.44 18.90
C ILE A 260 19.59 18.53 20.11
N LEU A 261 19.62 19.11 21.31
CA LEU A 261 19.86 18.36 22.55
C LEU A 261 18.78 17.30 22.78
N ILE A 262 17.51 17.67 22.62
CA ILE A 262 16.37 16.76 22.74
C ILE A 262 16.47 15.62 21.72
N TYR A 263 16.83 15.91 20.46
CA TYR A 263 16.98 14.91 19.41
C TYR A 263 18.03 13.84 19.77
N PHE A 264 19.24 14.27 20.14
CA PHE A 264 20.33 13.35 20.46
C PHE A 264 20.04 12.57 21.74
N PHE A 265 19.47 13.22 22.76
CA PHE A 265 19.12 12.56 24.01
C PHE A 265 18.04 11.49 23.82
N CYS A 266 16.95 11.84 23.12
CA CYS A 266 15.88 10.88 22.82
C CYS A 266 16.41 9.70 21.99
N GLY A 267 17.27 9.96 20.99
CA GLY A 267 17.89 8.92 20.18
C GLY A 267 18.77 7.97 20.98
N LEU A 268 19.61 8.48 21.88
CA LEU A 268 20.44 7.65 22.77
C LEU A 268 19.60 6.78 23.70
N VAL A 269 18.52 7.34 24.27
CA VAL A 269 17.58 6.57 25.09
C VAL A 269 16.93 5.47 24.25
N LEU A 270 16.46 5.75 23.04
CA LEU A 270 15.87 4.75 22.15
C LEU A 270 16.86 3.66 21.71
N ILE A 271 18.12 4.01 21.45
CA ILE A 271 19.19 3.04 21.16
C ILE A 271 19.42 2.12 22.37
N SER A 272 19.46 2.69 23.58
CA SER A 272 19.58 1.92 24.81
C SER A 272 18.42 0.94 25.00
N GLN A 273 17.18 1.37 24.67
CA GLN A 273 16.02 0.49 24.65
C GLN A 273 16.16 -0.62 23.60
N GLY A 274 16.62 -0.29 22.39
CA GLY A 274 16.88 -1.28 21.33
C GLY A 274 17.92 -2.33 21.72
N GLN A 275 18.99 -1.92 22.41
CA GLN A 275 19.99 -2.83 22.97
C GLN A 275 19.41 -3.75 24.05
N LEU A 276 18.56 -3.22 24.94
CA LEU A 276 17.85 -4.02 25.93
C LEU A 276 16.98 -5.10 25.28
N ALA A 277 16.24 -4.75 24.21
CA ALA A 277 15.42 -5.70 23.47
C ALA A 277 16.27 -6.82 22.84
N LEU A 278 17.44 -6.47 22.30
CA LEU A 278 18.38 -7.45 21.76
C LEU A 278 18.94 -8.40 22.83
N LEU A 279 19.34 -7.87 23.99
CA LEU A 279 19.85 -8.66 25.11
C LEU A 279 18.77 -9.59 25.66
N ARG A 280 17.55 -9.06 25.86
CA ARG A 280 16.40 -9.85 26.31
C ARG A 280 16.11 -11.00 25.36
N ALA A 281 16.02 -10.73 24.05
CA ALA A 281 15.79 -11.77 23.05
C ALA A 281 16.87 -12.86 23.10
N ARG A 282 18.14 -12.48 23.27
CA ARG A 282 19.25 -13.45 23.40
C ARG A 282 19.12 -14.30 24.67
N TRP A 283 18.89 -13.68 25.83
CA TRP A 283 18.74 -14.42 27.09
C TRP A 283 17.56 -15.38 27.05
N THR A 284 16.42 -14.97 26.48
CA THR A 284 15.24 -15.84 26.33
C THR A 284 15.52 -17.01 25.39
N LEU A 285 16.14 -16.76 24.23
CA LEU A 285 16.48 -17.83 23.28
C LEU A 285 17.55 -18.79 23.82
N GLN A 286 18.48 -18.29 24.63
CA GLN A 286 19.54 -19.09 25.26
C GLN A 286 19.11 -19.70 26.62
N LYS A 287 17.84 -19.54 27.02
CA LYS A 287 17.31 -20.01 28.31
C LYS A 287 18.17 -19.55 29.51
N THR A 288 18.83 -18.39 29.40
CA THR A 288 19.68 -17.84 30.47
C THR A 288 18.79 -17.14 31.51
N PRO A 289 18.94 -17.45 32.81
CA PRO A 289 18.14 -16.80 33.84
C PRO A 289 18.45 -15.30 33.87
N SER A 290 17.41 -14.47 33.77
CA SER A 290 17.54 -13.01 33.81
C SER A 290 16.78 -12.46 35.01
N SER A 291 17.39 -11.53 35.75
CA SER A 291 16.75 -10.88 36.88
C SER A 291 15.77 -9.81 36.40
N GLU A 292 14.50 -9.89 36.82
CA GLU A 292 13.45 -8.92 36.45
C GLU A 292 13.77 -7.47 36.88
N SER A 293 14.57 -7.29 37.95
CA SER A 293 14.97 -5.99 38.47
C SER A 293 15.81 -5.17 37.47
N ILE A 294 16.72 -5.83 36.75
CA ILE A 294 17.55 -5.19 35.72
C ILE A 294 16.66 -4.72 34.57
N LEU A 295 15.71 -5.54 34.12
CA LEU A 295 14.81 -5.19 33.01
C LEU A 295 13.90 -4.00 33.34
N ARG A 296 13.44 -3.88 34.59
CA ARG A 296 12.57 -2.79 35.05
C ARG A 296 13.32 -1.47 35.21
N ASN A 297 14.54 -1.50 35.76
CA ASN A 297 15.28 -0.30 36.10
C ASN A 297 16.24 0.18 34.99
N TRP A 298 16.45 -0.62 33.93
CA TRP A 298 17.31 -0.28 32.79
C TRP A 298 17.11 1.14 32.23
N PRO A 299 15.87 1.64 32.01
CA PRO A 299 15.66 2.99 31.47
C PRO A 299 16.24 4.07 32.39
N ILE A 300 16.19 3.87 33.71
CA ILE A 300 16.69 4.82 34.70
C ILE A 300 18.21 4.79 34.70
N TYR A 301 18.82 3.60 34.68
CA TYR A 301 20.28 3.46 34.65
C TYR A 301 20.88 4.06 33.38
N SER A 302 20.26 3.83 32.21
CA SER A 302 20.74 4.41 30.97
C SER A 302 20.55 5.93 30.92
N LEU A 303 19.43 6.44 31.41
CA LEU A 303 19.18 7.87 31.53
C LEU A 303 20.21 8.55 32.43
N LEU A 304 20.47 7.98 33.61
CA LEU A 304 21.45 8.50 34.57
C LEU A 304 22.86 8.48 33.98
N LEU A 305 23.24 7.40 33.30
CA LEU A 305 24.53 7.30 32.62
C LEU A 305 24.68 8.37 31.52
N ILE A 306 23.67 8.54 30.66
CA ILE A 306 23.69 9.55 29.60
C ILE A 306 23.79 10.96 30.21
N LEU A 307 23.04 11.23 31.28
CA LEU A 307 23.09 12.52 31.98
C LEU A 307 24.47 12.76 32.61
N ALA A 308 25.05 11.75 33.26
CA ALA A 308 26.38 11.84 33.88
C ALA A 308 27.46 12.11 32.82
N VAL A 309 27.45 11.39 31.70
CA VAL A 309 28.35 11.63 30.57
C VAL A 309 28.13 13.03 29.99
N GLY A 310 26.88 13.48 29.88
CA GLY A 310 26.54 14.83 29.42
C GLY A 310 27.09 15.93 30.34
N VAL A 311 27.01 15.76 31.66
CA VAL A 311 27.58 16.69 32.65
C VAL A 311 29.10 16.72 32.54
N VAL A 312 29.75 15.56 32.44
CA VAL A 312 31.21 15.49 32.25
C VAL A 312 31.63 16.18 30.95
N ALA A 313 30.88 15.97 29.86
CA ALA A 313 31.14 16.63 28.59
C ALA A 313 30.95 18.17 28.68
N ALA A 314 29.96 18.64 29.42
CA ALA A 314 29.71 20.08 29.62
C ALA A 314 30.80 20.76 30.48
N LEU A 315 31.41 20.02 31.40
CA LEU A 315 32.53 20.49 32.22
C LEU A 315 33.88 20.40 31.51
N MET A 316 33.94 19.77 30.32
CA MET A 316 35.17 19.59 29.58
C MET A 316 35.64 20.94 28.98
N PRO A 317 36.90 21.36 29.20
CA PRO A 317 37.42 22.59 28.61
C PRO A 317 37.63 22.42 27.10
N LEU A 318 36.68 22.92 26.30
CA LEU A 318 36.69 22.86 24.83
C LEU A 318 37.77 23.74 24.16
N GLY A 319 38.57 24.47 24.95
CA GLY A 319 39.56 25.44 24.46
C GLY A 319 40.68 24.84 23.59
N GLY A 320 41.01 23.55 23.77
CA GLY A 320 42.06 22.87 22.99
C GLY A 320 41.60 22.31 21.63
N THR A 321 40.29 22.11 21.44
CA THR A 321 39.70 21.52 20.22
C THR A 321 39.41 22.55 19.12
N PHE A 322 39.85 23.79 19.28
CA PHE A 322 39.54 24.90 18.37
C PHE A 322 39.86 24.61 16.89
N ARG A 323 41.02 24.01 16.60
CA ARG A 323 41.38 23.63 15.22
C ARG A 323 40.49 22.53 14.65
N LEU A 324 40.11 21.56 15.48
CA LEU A 324 39.22 20.48 15.06
C LEU A 324 37.80 21.01 14.82
N ALA A 325 37.33 21.94 15.65
CA ALA A 325 36.08 22.65 15.44
C ALA A 325 36.08 23.49 14.16
N GLN A 326 37.20 24.14 13.81
CA GLN A 326 37.36 24.85 12.54
C GLN A 326 37.31 23.89 11.34
N ILE A 327 38.04 22.78 11.38
CA ILE A 327 38.02 21.75 10.32
C ILE A 327 36.60 21.18 10.17
N LEU A 328 35.93 20.88 11.28
CA LEU A 328 34.56 20.38 11.26
C LEU A 328 33.58 21.42 10.71
N THR A 329 33.72 22.69 11.10
CA THR A 329 32.89 23.78 10.57
C THR A 329 33.10 23.97 9.08
N PHE A 330 34.35 23.95 8.62
CA PHE A 330 34.69 24.00 7.20
C PHE A 330 34.08 22.81 6.44
N LEU A 331 34.19 21.58 6.99
CA LEU A 331 33.62 20.39 6.36
C LEU A 331 32.08 20.48 6.29
N ILE A 332 31.42 20.88 7.37
CA ILE A 332 29.96 21.08 7.41
C ILE A 332 29.54 22.13 6.37
N GLN A 333 30.25 23.25 6.28
CA GLN A 333 29.97 24.29 5.27
C GLN A 333 30.21 23.78 3.86
N ALA A 334 31.32 23.07 3.60
CA ALA A 334 31.62 22.51 2.28
C ALA A 334 30.54 21.51 1.84
N ILE A 335 30.10 20.61 2.73
CA ILE A 335 29.01 19.67 2.47
C ILE A 335 27.70 20.44 2.22
N TYR A 336 27.40 21.43 3.06
CA TYR A 336 26.19 22.25 2.94
C TYR A 336 26.13 22.98 1.59
N PHE A 337 27.19 23.70 1.20
CA PHE A 337 27.27 24.38 -0.09
C PHE A 337 27.22 23.40 -1.25
N GLY A 338 27.92 22.26 -1.16
CA GLY A 338 27.87 21.21 -2.19
C GLY A 338 26.46 20.64 -2.37
N LEU A 339 25.74 20.37 -1.28
CA LEU A 339 24.36 19.88 -1.34
C LEU A 339 23.40 20.94 -1.90
N LEU A 340 23.58 22.20 -1.52
CA LEU A 340 22.78 23.32 -2.02
C LEU A 340 22.98 23.52 -3.53
N GLU A 341 24.22 23.47 -4.01
CA GLU A 341 24.53 23.60 -5.43
C GLU A 341 24.02 22.38 -6.23
N LEU A 342 24.14 21.17 -5.69
CA LEU A 342 23.53 19.99 -6.28
C LEU A 342 22.00 20.14 -6.39
N PHE A 343 21.34 20.61 -5.32
CA PHE A 343 19.91 20.87 -5.32
C PHE A 343 19.54 21.94 -6.36
N ARG A 344 20.27 23.06 -6.42
CA ARG A 344 20.09 24.12 -7.44
C ARG A 344 20.26 23.58 -8.85
N PHE A 345 21.26 22.74 -9.08
CA PHE A 345 21.51 22.10 -10.37
C PHE A 345 20.35 21.18 -10.76
N LEU A 346 19.91 20.28 -9.86
CA LEU A 346 18.80 19.37 -10.12
C LEU A 346 17.47 20.12 -10.32
N PHE A 347 17.22 21.14 -9.51
CA PHE A 347 16.02 21.98 -9.64
C PHE A 347 16.06 22.78 -10.93
N GLY A 348 17.21 23.33 -11.32
CA GLY A 348 17.42 24.00 -12.60
C GLY A 348 17.22 23.05 -13.78
N LEU A 349 17.72 21.80 -13.70
CA LEU A 349 17.48 20.75 -14.68
C LEU A 349 15.99 20.41 -14.78
N PHE A 350 15.31 20.29 -13.64
CA PHE A 350 13.87 20.05 -13.59
C PHE A 350 13.07 21.18 -14.22
N LEU A 351 13.38 22.44 -13.89
CA LEU A 351 12.76 23.61 -14.50
C LEU A 351 13.08 23.71 -15.99
N LEU A 352 14.29 23.35 -16.41
CA LEU A 352 14.67 23.29 -17.83
C LEU A 352 13.86 22.21 -18.58
N LEU A 353 13.66 21.05 -17.97
CA LEU A 353 12.82 19.98 -18.52
C LEU A 353 11.34 20.41 -18.58
N LEU A 354 10.87 21.12 -17.55
CA LEU A 354 9.53 21.70 -17.52
C LEU A 354 9.35 22.75 -18.60
N ALA A 355 10.31 23.67 -18.77
CA ALA A 355 10.33 24.70 -19.79
C ALA A 355 10.37 24.09 -21.20
N LEU A 356 11.13 23.00 -21.40
CA LEU A 356 11.15 22.26 -22.66
C LEU A 356 9.78 21.61 -22.98
N LEU A 357 9.04 21.19 -21.94
CA LEU A 357 7.73 20.54 -22.08
C LEU A 357 6.57 21.53 -22.24
N THR A 358 6.66 22.71 -21.61
CA THR A 358 5.63 23.76 -21.67
C THR A 358 5.88 24.81 -22.76
N GLY A 359 7.10 24.89 -23.31
CA GLY A 359 7.47 25.86 -24.34
C GLY A 359 7.58 27.29 -23.84
N GLU A 360 7.37 27.56 -22.55
CA GLU A 360 7.59 28.89 -21.97
C GLU A 360 9.08 29.11 -21.70
N GLN A 361 9.66 30.12 -22.37
CA GLN A 361 10.99 30.62 -22.00
C GLN A 361 10.91 31.29 -20.61
N PRO A 362 11.94 31.14 -19.76
CA PRO A 362 12.04 31.93 -18.54
C PRO A 362 11.99 33.44 -18.90
N PRO A 363 11.28 34.28 -18.14
CA PRO A 363 11.15 35.70 -18.45
C PRO A 363 12.54 36.33 -18.50
N GLU A 364 12.95 36.71 -19.71
CA GLU A 364 14.17 37.46 -19.96
C GLU A 364 14.07 38.79 -19.21
N ALA A 365 15.15 39.18 -18.53
CA ALA A 365 15.19 40.45 -17.81
C ALA A 365 14.74 41.58 -18.75
N PRO A 366 13.79 42.45 -18.35
CA PRO A 366 13.23 43.41 -19.28
C PRO A 366 14.35 44.31 -19.83
N PRO A 367 14.47 44.46 -21.16
CA PRO A 367 15.36 45.45 -21.75
C PRO A 367 14.97 46.86 -21.25
N PRO A 368 15.91 47.83 -21.26
CA PRO A 368 15.60 49.20 -20.87
C PRO A 368 14.36 49.67 -21.63
N ALA A 369 13.36 50.13 -20.86
CA ALA A 369 12.03 50.42 -21.33
C ALA A 369 12.06 51.36 -22.54
N GLN A 370 11.81 50.82 -23.73
CA GLN A 370 11.22 51.61 -24.79
C GLN A 370 9.78 51.93 -24.36
N PRO A 371 9.24 53.13 -24.64
CA PRO A 371 7.84 53.41 -24.38
C PRO A 371 6.97 52.47 -25.21
N ILE A 372 6.47 51.42 -24.56
CA ILE A 372 5.54 50.44 -25.11
C ILE A 372 4.22 51.17 -25.35
N GLN A 373 3.77 51.25 -26.60
CA GLN A 373 2.36 51.53 -26.87
C GLN A 373 1.55 50.37 -26.30
N PRO A 374 0.47 50.61 -25.53
CA PRO A 374 -0.34 49.54 -24.98
C PRO A 374 -0.99 48.77 -26.13
N ILE A 375 -0.41 47.62 -26.46
CA ILE A 375 -1.09 46.59 -27.24
C ILE A 375 -2.21 46.12 -26.32
N GLN A 376 -3.45 46.50 -26.65
CA GLN A 376 -4.61 45.94 -25.98
C GLN A 376 -4.57 44.42 -26.19
N PRO A 377 -4.60 43.60 -25.13
CA PRO A 377 -4.71 42.16 -25.30
C PRO A 377 -6.04 41.89 -26.01
N THR A 378 -5.97 41.43 -27.25
CA THR A 378 -7.13 40.83 -27.92
C THR A 378 -7.55 39.65 -27.04
N PRO A 379 -8.77 39.66 -26.46
CA PRO A 379 -9.22 38.51 -25.70
C PRO A 379 -9.17 37.27 -26.60
N PRO A 380 -8.66 36.13 -26.13
CA PRO A 380 -8.75 34.89 -26.88
C PRO A 380 -10.23 34.68 -27.26
N PRO A 381 -10.52 34.17 -28.47
CA PRO A 381 -11.90 33.88 -28.84
C PRO A 381 -12.52 33.01 -27.74
N PRO A 382 -13.72 33.35 -27.23
CA PRO A 382 -14.38 32.50 -26.25
C PRO A 382 -14.52 31.13 -26.89
N MET A 383 -13.77 30.15 -26.38
CA MET A 383 -14.13 28.77 -26.60
C MET A 383 -15.45 28.60 -25.87
N ASP A 384 -16.55 28.61 -26.62
CA ASP A 384 -17.87 28.24 -26.12
C ASP A 384 -17.81 26.76 -25.72
N SER A 385 -17.26 26.51 -24.54
CA SER A 385 -17.38 25.21 -23.92
C SER A 385 -18.86 25.07 -23.54
N PRO A 386 -19.57 24.06 -24.06
CA PRO A 386 -21.00 23.88 -23.78
C PRO A 386 -21.29 23.56 -22.31
N LEU A 387 -20.24 23.37 -21.50
CA LEU A 387 -20.32 23.07 -20.08
C LEU A 387 -20.02 24.33 -19.27
N PRO A 388 -20.82 24.65 -18.24
CA PRO A 388 -20.52 25.74 -17.32
C PRO A 388 -19.12 25.57 -16.71
N ALA A 389 -18.37 26.67 -16.55
CA ALA A 389 -16.98 26.65 -16.07
C ALA A 389 -16.81 25.99 -14.68
N TRP A 390 -17.86 25.96 -13.84
CA TRP A 390 -17.86 25.29 -12.53
C TRP A 390 -17.94 23.76 -12.61
N THR A 391 -18.29 23.18 -13.76
CA THR A 391 -18.51 21.73 -13.91
C THR A 391 -17.24 20.93 -13.63
N GLY A 392 -16.09 21.43 -14.09
CA GLY A 392 -14.79 20.81 -13.84
C GLY A 392 -14.43 20.77 -12.36
N GLY A 393 -14.63 21.88 -11.63
CA GLY A 393 -14.38 21.92 -10.19
C GLY A 393 -15.36 21.10 -9.38
N LEU A 394 -16.65 21.09 -9.73
CA LEU A 394 -17.64 20.25 -9.05
C LEU A 394 -17.28 18.76 -9.18
N LEU A 395 -16.95 18.32 -10.40
CA LEU A 395 -16.52 16.94 -10.65
C LEU A 395 -15.25 16.60 -9.84
N PHE A 396 -14.27 17.51 -9.84
CA PHE A 396 -13.04 17.35 -9.07
C PHE A 396 -13.31 17.17 -7.58
N TRP A 397 -14.12 18.05 -6.97
CA TRP A 397 -14.43 17.97 -5.54
C TRP A 397 -15.27 16.74 -5.20
N LEU A 398 -16.20 16.33 -6.07
CA LEU A 398 -16.94 15.07 -5.89
C LEU A 398 -16.00 13.86 -5.90
N LEU A 399 -15.04 13.82 -6.83
CA LEU A 399 -14.09 12.72 -6.91
C LEU A 399 -13.11 12.72 -5.74
N THR A 400 -12.59 13.89 -5.36
CA THR A 400 -11.72 14.06 -4.18
C THR A 400 -12.46 13.69 -2.90
N ALA A 401 -13.72 14.11 -2.72
CA ALA A 401 -14.54 13.74 -1.57
C ALA A 401 -14.85 12.24 -1.55
N ALA A 402 -15.12 11.62 -2.71
CA ALA A 402 -15.33 10.19 -2.81
C ALA A 402 -14.06 9.41 -2.44
N LEU A 403 -12.89 9.84 -2.92
CA LEU A 403 -11.60 9.23 -2.61
C LEU A 403 -11.26 9.38 -1.12
N LEU A 404 -11.36 10.60 -0.57
CA LEU A 404 -11.13 10.86 0.86
C LEU A 404 -12.12 10.11 1.74
N GLY A 405 -13.40 10.04 1.36
CA GLY A 405 -14.42 9.27 2.05
C GLY A 405 -14.13 7.77 2.05
N TYR A 406 -13.67 7.24 0.91
CA TYR A 406 -13.24 5.84 0.81
C TYR A 406 -12.00 5.56 1.66
N MET A 407 -11.01 6.46 1.67
CA MET A 407 -9.84 6.36 2.55
C MET A 407 -10.23 6.41 4.03
N ALA A 408 -11.12 7.34 4.41
CA ALA A 408 -11.65 7.43 5.77
C ALA A 408 -12.40 6.15 6.17
N TYR A 409 -13.19 5.57 5.25
CA TYR A 409 -13.88 4.31 5.45
C TYR A 409 -12.88 3.16 5.73
N ILE A 410 -11.82 3.02 4.92
CA ILE A 410 -10.78 2.01 5.17
C ILE A 410 -10.14 2.22 6.55
N TYR A 411 -9.74 3.44 6.86
CA TYR A 411 -9.08 3.75 8.13
C TYR A 411 -9.96 3.43 9.36
N LEU A 412 -11.21 3.91 9.35
CA LEU A 412 -12.14 3.75 10.47
C LEU A 412 -12.66 2.31 10.58
N SER A 413 -12.90 1.63 9.45
CA SER A 413 -13.23 0.19 9.43
C SER A 413 -12.09 -0.63 10.01
N GLY A 414 -10.84 -0.24 9.75
CA GLY A 414 -9.65 -0.82 10.35
C GLY A 414 -9.64 -0.71 11.87
N ARG A 415 -10.11 0.42 12.44
CA ARG A 415 -10.23 0.63 13.88
C ARG A 415 -11.45 -0.04 14.54
N GLY A 416 -12.30 -0.73 13.78
CA GLY A 416 -13.48 -1.43 14.31
C GLY A 416 -14.75 -0.57 14.39
N VAL A 417 -14.79 0.58 13.71
CA VAL A 417 -16.01 1.37 13.59
C VAL A 417 -16.96 0.68 12.61
N ASN A 418 -18.14 0.30 13.09
CA ASN A 418 -19.15 -0.41 12.30
C ASN A 418 -19.99 0.57 11.45
N PHE A 419 -19.78 0.57 10.14
CA PHE A 419 -20.51 1.40 9.17
C PHE A 419 -21.82 0.77 8.69
N GLN A 420 -22.56 0.08 9.57
CA GLN A 420 -23.84 -0.54 9.20
C GLN A 420 -24.83 0.50 8.65
N TRP A 421 -24.78 1.73 9.16
CA TRP A 421 -25.60 2.84 8.65
C TRP A 421 -25.27 3.23 7.20
N LEU A 422 -23.99 3.19 6.80
CA LEU A 422 -23.55 3.51 5.45
C LEU A 422 -23.94 2.39 4.47
N GLN A 423 -23.88 1.14 4.91
CA GLN A 423 -24.39 0.00 4.13
C GLN A 423 -25.91 0.12 3.94
N ARG A 424 -26.67 0.47 4.99
CA ARG A 424 -28.12 0.74 4.89
C ARG A 424 -28.41 1.91 3.96
N LEU A 425 -27.64 3.00 4.04
CA LEU A 425 -27.77 4.15 3.15
C LEU A 425 -27.49 3.76 1.69
N TRP A 426 -26.45 2.96 1.44
CA TRP A 426 -26.11 2.47 0.10
C TRP A 426 -27.17 1.52 -0.46
N HIS A 427 -27.72 0.63 0.38
CA HIS A 427 -28.86 -0.21 0.00
C HIS A 427 -30.09 0.64 -0.33
N MET A 428 -30.43 1.63 0.49
CA MET A 428 -31.55 2.54 0.24
C MET A 428 -31.35 3.37 -1.03
N LEU A 429 -30.14 3.88 -1.28
CA LEU A 429 -29.81 4.62 -2.50
C LEU A 429 -29.90 3.71 -3.73
N ARG A 430 -29.38 2.48 -3.64
CA ARG A 430 -29.41 1.51 -4.73
C ARG A 430 -30.83 1.05 -5.05
N GLU A 431 -31.66 0.83 -4.03
CA GLU A 431 -33.09 0.54 -4.18
C GLU A 431 -33.80 1.70 -4.86
N ARG A 432 -33.61 2.94 -4.40
CA ARG A 432 -34.19 4.14 -5.05
C ARG A 432 -33.68 4.35 -6.47
N TRP A 433 -32.40 4.10 -6.71
CA TRP A 433 -31.80 4.20 -8.06
C TRP A 433 -32.37 3.14 -8.99
N SER A 434 -32.57 1.92 -8.49
CA SER A 434 -33.22 0.83 -9.23
C SER A 434 -34.70 1.11 -9.49
N GLN A 435 -35.39 1.82 -8.59
CA GLN A 435 -36.78 2.27 -8.77
C GLN A 435 -36.86 3.37 -9.83
N LEU A 436 -35.93 4.32 -9.85
CA LEU A 436 -35.84 5.37 -10.87
C LEU A 436 -35.49 4.81 -12.25
N PHE A 437 -34.50 3.92 -12.34
CA PHE A 437 -34.17 3.24 -13.60
C PHE A 437 -35.24 2.22 -14.01
N GLY A 438 -35.93 1.61 -13.04
CA GLY A 438 -37.09 0.76 -13.24
C GLY A 438 -38.23 1.55 -13.85
N ALA A 439 -38.59 2.70 -13.29
CA ALA A 439 -39.59 3.62 -13.81
C ALA A 439 -39.20 4.18 -15.19
N TYR A 440 -37.92 4.46 -15.44
CA TYR A 440 -37.44 4.88 -16.77
C TYR A 440 -37.54 3.75 -17.80
N ARG A 441 -37.17 2.52 -17.42
CA ARG A 441 -37.32 1.33 -18.29
C ARG A 441 -38.78 0.98 -18.51
N GLU A 442 -39.63 1.08 -17.49
CA GLU A 442 -41.07 0.92 -17.60
C GLU A 442 -41.68 1.99 -18.49
N TRP A 443 -41.28 3.26 -18.34
CA TRP A 443 -41.70 4.35 -19.22
C TRP A 443 -41.28 4.09 -20.68
N GLN A 444 -40.06 3.62 -20.89
CA GLN A 444 -39.56 3.24 -22.22
C GLN A 444 -40.31 2.03 -22.79
N LEU A 445 -40.59 1.02 -21.96
CA LEU A 445 -41.37 -0.17 -22.30
C LEU A 445 -42.84 0.16 -22.53
N THR A 446 -43.45 1.11 -21.83
CA THR A 446 -44.81 1.59 -22.11
C THR A 446 -44.86 2.36 -23.42
N ARG A 447 -43.79 3.08 -23.79
CA ARG A 447 -43.70 3.73 -25.11
C ARG A 447 -43.55 2.72 -26.25
N ILE A 448 -42.76 1.65 -26.03
CA ILE A 448 -42.62 0.56 -26.99
C ILE A 448 -43.91 -0.26 -27.05
N ARG A 449 -44.57 -0.53 -25.91
CA ARG A 449 -45.86 -1.24 -25.83
C ARG A 449 -47.01 -0.42 -26.39
N ALA A 450 -47.06 0.90 -26.24
CA ALA A 450 -48.06 1.73 -26.90
C ALA A 450 -47.88 1.75 -28.43
N ARG A 451 -46.64 1.58 -28.90
CA ARG A 451 -46.33 1.39 -30.33
C ARG A 451 -46.65 -0.03 -30.81
N GLU A 452 -46.37 -1.03 -29.98
CA GLU A 452 -46.71 -2.43 -30.24
C GLU A 452 -48.22 -2.71 -30.09
N GLU A 453 -48.97 -1.99 -29.27
CA GLU A 453 -50.43 -2.13 -29.16
C GLU A 453 -51.11 -1.52 -30.38
N ALA A 454 -50.58 -0.42 -30.92
CA ALA A 454 -50.96 0.07 -32.24
C ALA A 454 -50.68 -0.98 -33.34
N ASP A 455 -49.51 -1.63 -33.33
CA ASP A 455 -49.14 -2.71 -34.29
C ASP A 455 -49.82 -4.07 -34.03
N ARG A 456 -50.25 -4.36 -32.79
CA ARG A 456 -50.89 -5.63 -32.38
C ARG A 456 -52.37 -5.69 -32.76
N THR A 457 -53.03 -4.56 -32.94
CA THR A 457 -54.35 -4.54 -33.59
C THR A 457 -54.28 -4.96 -35.06
N GLU A 458 -53.11 -4.86 -35.69
CA GLU A 458 -52.89 -5.22 -37.10
C GLU A 458 -52.23 -6.61 -37.30
N SER A 459 -51.69 -7.21 -36.23
CA SER A 459 -50.86 -8.42 -36.30
C SER A 459 -51.38 -9.63 -35.52
N GLN A 460 -52.70 -9.75 -35.30
CA GLN A 460 -53.33 -11.01 -34.86
C GLN A 460 -53.44 -12.02 -36.01
N GLY A 461 -52.30 -12.44 -36.56
CA GLY A 461 -52.30 -13.44 -37.62
C GLY A 461 -50.94 -13.72 -38.23
N LYS A 462 -49.96 -14.18 -37.43
CA LYS A 462 -48.87 -15.03 -37.95
C LYS A 462 -48.05 -15.69 -36.85
N GLU A 463 -47.83 -16.98 -37.07
CA GLU A 463 -47.16 -17.95 -36.23
C GLU A 463 -45.71 -17.59 -35.84
N ARG A 464 -45.30 -18.08 -34.68
CA ARG A 464 -43.94 -18.01 -34.10
C ARG A 464 -42.87 -18.40 -35.13
N ARG A 465 -42.10 -17.43 -35.62
CA ARG A 465 -40.87 -17.66 -36.39
C ARG A 465 -39.65 -17.74 -35.47
N SER A 466 -38.76 -18.70 -35.77
CA SER A 466 -37.53 -19.04 -35.05
C SER A 466 -36.55 -17.85 -34.93
N LEU A 467 -35.88 -17.75 -33.77
CA LEU A 467 -34.98 -16.68 -33.36
C LEU A 467 -33.68 -16.56 -34.20
N TRP A 468 -33.45 -17.46 -35.17
CA TRP A 468 -32.17 -17.53 -35.93
C TRP A 468 -32.25 -17.09 -37.39
N ASP A 469 -33.45 -16.81 -37.92
CA ASP A 469 -33.64 -16.39 -39.32
C ASP A 469 -33.15 -14.96 -39.64
N TRP A 470 -32.75 -14.18 -38.62
CA TRP A 470 -32.31 -12.79 -38.75
C TRP A 470 -30.79 -12.57 -38.80
N LEU A 471 -29.95 -13.61 -38.67
CA LEU A 471 -28.49 -13.44 -38.64
C LEU A 471 -27.87 -13.56 -40.06
N PRO A 472 -27.28 -12.48 -40.64
CA PRO A 472 -26.66 -12.55 -41.96
C PRO A 472 -25.30 -13.26 -41.87
N TRP A 473 -25.29 -14.59 -41.98
CA TRP A 473 -24.10 -15.44 -41.88
C TRP A 473 -22.96 -15.06 -42.86
N ARG A 474 -23.28 -14.35 -43.95
CA ARG A 474 -22.32 -13.83 -44.94
C ARG A 474 -21.36 -12.77 -44.38
N ARG A 475 -21.68 -12.14 -43.26
CA ARG A 475 -20.82 -11.11 -42.60
C ARG A 475 -19.95 -11.68 -41.48
N LEU A 476 -20.03 -12.99 -41.22
CA LEU A 476 -19.30 -13.66 -40.14
C LEU A 476 -17.88 -14.05 -40.59
N ALA A 477 -16.93 -14.03 -39.66
CA ALA A 477 -15.58 -14.54 -39.90
C ALA A 477 -15.60 -16.04 -40.30
N PRO A 478 -14.62 -16.56 -41.08
CA PRO A 478 -14.58 -17.95 -41.55
C PRO A 478 -14.86 -18.98 -40.44
N GLU A 479 -14.30 -18.78 -39.26
CA GLU A 479 -14.45 -19.64 -38.08
C GLU A 479 -15.88 -19.61 -37.52
N GLN A 480 -16.49 -18.42 -37.53
CA GLN A 480 -17.86 -18.23 -37.09
C GLN A 480 -18.86 -18.85 -38.08
N GLN A 481 -18.55 -18.86 -39.37
CA GLN A 481 -19.36 -19.55 -40.38
C GLN A 481 -19.38 -21.07 -40.16
N VAL A 482 -18.22 -21.67 -39.87
CA VAL A 482 -18.14 -23.11 -39.54
C VAL A 482 -18.97 -23.45 -38.29
N ARG A 483 -18.90 -22.61 -37.24
CA ARG A 483 -19.73 -22.77 -36.03
C ARG A 483 -21.23 -22.65 -36.34
N TYR A 484 -21.59 -21.68 -37.18
CA TYR A 484 -22.97 -21.48 -37.61
C TYR A 484 -23.52 -22.67 -38.39
N PHE A 485 -22.75 -23.26 -39.32
CA PHE A 485 -23.18 -24.43 -40.08
C PHE A 485 -23.45 -25.64 -39.18
N TYR A 486 -22.55 -25.93 -38.22
CA TYR A 486 -22.75 -27.05 -37.31
C TYR A 486 -23.93 -26.84 -36.35
N LEU A 487 -24.07 -25.66 -35.73
CA LEU A 487 -25.15 -25.40 -34.79
C LEU A 487 -26.53 -25.36 -35.45
N SER A 488 -26.64 -24.76 -36.64
CA SER A 488 -27.89 -24.77 -37.41
C SER A 488 -28.25 -26.17 -37.93
N LEU A 489 -27.28 -27.07 -38.09
CA LEU A 489 -27.54 -28.48 -38.37
C LEU A 489 -28.08 -29.21 -37.13
N LEU A 490 -27.54 -28.92 -35.93
CA LEU A 490 -28.03 -29.50 -34.67
C LEU A 490 -29.48 -29.11 -34.37
N GLU A 491 -29.81 -27.83 -34.57
CA GLU A 491 -31.17 -27.34 -34.35
C GLU A 491 -32.18 -28.05 -35.27
N ARG A 492 -31.82 -28.23 -36.55
CA ARG A 492 -32.66 -28.99 -37.48
C ARG A 492 -32.71 -30.48 -37.18
N ALA A 493 -31.61 -31.08 -36.73
CA ALA A 493 -31.61 -32.46 -36.31
C ALA A 493 -32.51 -32.68 -35.08
N GLN A 494 -32.60 -31.68 -34.18
CA GLN A 494 -33.57 -31.68 -33.08
C GLN A 494 -35.01 -31.57 -33.59
N GLU A 495 -35.29 -30.71 -34.57
CA GLU A 495 -36.61 -30.65 -35.23
C GLU A 495 -36.98 -31.97 -35.92
N ALA A 496 -36.00 -32.67 -36.49
CA ALA A 496 -36.15 -33.99 -37.10
C ALA A 496 -36.16 -35.17 -36.08
N GLY A 497 -36.23 -34.87 -34.78
CA GLY A 497 -36.38 -35.84 -33.70
C GLY A 497 -35.09 -36.50 -33.20
N VAL A 498 -33.92 -36.10 -33.70
CA VAL A 498 -32.60 -36.66 -33.34
C VAL A 498 -31.77 -35.62 -32.60
N ALA A 499 -32.26 -35.19 -31.43
CA ALA A 499 -31.56 -34.20 -30.61
C ALA A 499 -30.27 -34.76 -29.97
N ARG A 500 -29.22 -33.94 -29.92
CA ARG A 500 -28.00 -34.23 -29.16
C ARG A 500 -28.30 -34.21 -27.66
N ARG A 501 -27.81 -35.20 -26.90
CA ARG A 501 -28.01 -35.22 -25.44
C ARG A 501 -27.07 -34.21 -24.77
N PRO A 502 -27.43 -33.61 -23.62
CA PRO A 502 -26.61 -32.58 -22.96
C PRO A 502 -25.17 -33.01 -22.62
N ALA A 503 -24.99 -34.27 -22.22
CA ALA A 503 -23.69 -34.84 -21.86
C ALA A 503 -22.94 -35.51 -23.03
N GLU A 504 -23.46 -35.42 -24.25
CA GLU A 504 -22.88 -36.07 -25.43
C GLU A 504 -21.91 -35.13 -26.15
N THR A 505 -20.70 -35.62 -26.44
CA THR A 505 -19.68 -34.87 -27.17
C THR A 505 -20.01 -34.83 -28.67
N PRO A 506 -19.55 -33.81 -29.43
CA PRO A 506 -19.79 -33.71 -30.87
C PRO A 506 -19.43 -34.98 -31.65
N PHE A 507 -18.28 -35.60 -31.36
CA PHE A 507 -17.86 -36.86 -32.01
C PHE A 507 -18.74 -38.05 -31.64
N ARG A 508 -19.27 -38.11 -30.42
CA ARG A 508 -20.16 -39.19 -30.01
C ARG A 508 -21.55 -39.06 -30.67
N TYR A 509 -21.96 -37.83 -30.92
CA TYR A 509 -23.23 -37.53 -31.59
C TYR A 509 -23.20 -37.77 -33.11
N ALA A 510 -22.04 -37.57 -33.76
CA ALA A 510 -21.90 -37.64 -35.21
C ALA A 510 -22.37 -38.97 -35.85
N PRO A 511 -22.02 -40.17 -35.32
CA PRO A 511 -22.52 -41.44 -35.87
C PRO A 511 -24.04 -41.54 -35.85
N ARG A 512 -24.67 -41.10 -34.75
CA ARG A 512 -26.13 -41.13 -34.59
C ARG A 512 -26.84 -40.12 -35.50
N LEU A 513 -26.21 -38.97 -35.74
CA LEU A 513 -26.72 -38.03 -36.74
C LEU A 513 -26.58 -38.62 -38.15
N ALA A 514 -25.44 -39.25 -38.46
CA ALA A 514 -25.18 -39.87 -39.76
C ALA A 514 -26.18 -41.00 -40.08
N GLU A 515 -26.56 -41.81 -39.09
CA GLU A 515 -27.61 -42.84 -39.23
C GLU A 515 -28.96 -42.26 -39.68
N ARG A 516 -29.31 -41.05 -39.24
CA ARG A 516 -30.59 -40.41 -39.60
C ARG A 516 -30.58 -39.75 -40.97
N VAL A 517 -29.44 -39.21 -41.41
CA VAL A 517 -29.35 -38.38 -42.62
C VAL A 517 -29.38 -39.22 -43.91
N GLY A 518 -28.90 -40.48 -43.87
CA GLY A 518 -29.04 -41.43 -44.98
C GLY A 518 -28.03 -42.58 -44.97
N GLU A 519 -28.30 -43.61 -45.78
CA GLU A 519 -27.41 -44.78 -45.94
C GLU A 519 -26.22 -44.53 -46.87
N ALA A 520 -26.26 -43.44 -47.65
CA ALA A 520 -25.19 -43.13 -48.59
C ALA A 520 -23.88 -42.82 -47.85
N PRO A 521 -22.75 -43.44 -48.25
CA PRO A 521 -21.46 -43.24 -47.59
C PRO A 521 -21.03 -41.75 -47.58
N GLU A 522 -21.34 -41.02 -48.65
CA GLU A 522 -21.01 -39.59 -48.78
C GLU A 522 -21.70 -38.70 -47.72
N ASP A 523 -22.94 -39.01 -47.33
CA ASP A 523 -23.68 -38.20 -46.34
C ASP A 523 -23.14 -38.46 -44.93
N ARG A 524 -22.64 -39.67 -44.66
CA ARG A 524 -21.98 -40.02 -43.39
C ARG A 524 -20.63 -39.31 -43.27
N GLU A 525 -19.86 -39.30 -44.34
CA GLU A 525 -18.59 -38.57 -44.41
C GLU A 525 -18.80 -37.06 -44.23
N ALA A 526 -19.84 -36.48 -44.85
CA ALA A 526 -20.17 -35.08 -44.71
C ALA A 526 -20.49 -34.68 -43.25
N VAL A 527 -21.21 -35.52 -42.50
CA VAL A 527 -21.49 -35.29 -41.06
C VAL A 527 -20.21 -35.34 -40.24
N GLN A 528 -19.32 -36.29 -40.52
CA GLN A 528 -18.05 -36.42 -39.83
C GLN A 528 -17.13 -35.22 -40.11
N GLU A 529 -17.06 -34.79 -41.37
CA GLU A 529 -16.21 -33.68 -41.80
C GLU A 529 -16.68 -32.33 -41.20
N LEU A 530 -17.99 -32.07 -41.19
CA LEU A 530 -18.55 -30.88 -40.55
C LEU A 530 -18.33 -30.89 -39.03
N THR A 531 -18.44 -32.07 -38.40
CA THR A 531 -18.19 -32.24 -36.96
C THR A 531 -16.71 -32.02 -36.62
N ALA A 532 -15.79 -32.57 -37.42
CA ALA A 532 -14.35 -32.40 -37.24
C ALA A 532 -13.96 -30.92 -37.38
N ALA A 533 -14.43 -30.24 -38.43
CA ALA A 533 -14.18 -28.82 -38.64
C ALA A 533 -14.71 -27.95 -37.48
N PHE A 534 -15.89 -28.26 -36.95
CA PHE A 534 -16.43 -27.57 -35.78
C PHE A 534 -15.55 -27.77 -34.54
N VAL A 535 -15.10 -29.01 -34.29
CA VAL A 535 -14.25 -29.31 -33.13
C VAL A 535 -12.90 -28.60 -33.25
N GLU A 536 -12.27 -28.63 -34.43
CA GLU A 536 -11.01 -27.92 -34.70
C GLU A 536 -11.15 -26.42 -34.43
N VAL A 537 -12.22 -25.79 -34.90
CA VAL A 537 -12.46 -24.35 -34.72
C VAL A 537 -12.85 -23.99 -33.29
N ARG A 538 -13.57 -24.88 -32.58
CA ARG A 538 -14.10 -24.59 -31.24
C ARG A 538 -13.10 -24.88 -30.13
N TYR A 539 -12.34 -25.98 -30.25
CA TYR A 539 -11.47 -26.47 -29.18
C TYR A 539 -9.98 -26.35 -29.50
N ALA A 540 -9.59 -26.41 -30.78
CA ALA A 540 -8.18 -26.27 -31.18
C ALA A 540 -7.81 -24.86 -31.66
N GLY A 541 -8.79 -23.98 -31.88
CA GLY A 541 -8.58 -22.57 -32.23
C GLY A 541 -7.86 -22.34 -33.57
N ARG A 542 -7.83 -23.33 -34.46
CA ARG A 542 -7.12 -23.22 -35.74
C ARG A 542 -7.89 -22.32 -36.72
N PRO A 543 -7.21 -21.38 -37.41
CA PRO A 543 -7.84 -20.58 -38.46
C PRO A 543 -8.24 -21.47 -39.64
N VAL A 544 -9.37 -21.16 -40.27
CA VAL A 544 -9.90 -21.95 -41.41
C VAL A 544 -9.74 -21.18 -42.70
N GLU A 545 -9.15 -21.82 -43.69
CA GLU A 545 -8.98 -21.23 -45.02
C GLU A 545 -10.34 -20.99 -45.70
N PRO A 546 -10.56 -19.83 -46.37
CA PRO A 546 -11.84 -19.51 -47.00
C PRO A 546 -12.31 -20.55 -48.04
N SER A 547 -11.39 -21.21 -48.73
CA SER A 547 -11.64 -22.30 -49.68
C SER A 547 -12.33 -23.50 -49.00
N ARG A 548 -11.84 -23.88 -47.80
CA ARG A 548 -12.42 -24.96 -46.98
C ARG A 548 -13.79 -24.59 -46.43
N VAL A 549 -14.06 -23.33 -46.11
CA VAL A 549 -15.41 -22.87 -45.70
C VAL A 549 -16.44 -23.04 -46.82
N GLN A 550 -16.04 -22.82 -48.07
CA GLN A 550 -16.94 -23.00 -49.22
C GLN A 550 -17.29 -24.48 -49.45
N GLN A 551 -16.34 -25.39 -49.22
CA GLN A 551 -16.58 -26.84 -49.24
C GLN A 551 -17.50 -27.27 -48.09
N LEU A 552 -17.23 -26.83 -46.86
CA LEU A 552 -18.09 -27.14 -45.70
C LEU A 552 -19.52 -26.60 -45.87
N ARG A 553 -19.67 -25.47 -46.58
CA ARG A 553 -20.98 -24.91 -46.90
C ARG A 553 -21.78 -25.82 -47.86
N SER A 554 -21.15 -26.40 -48.88
CA SER A 554 -21.86 -27.28 -49.82
C SER A 554 -22.31 -28.57 -49.12
N LEU A 555 -21.47 -29.12 -48.23
CA LEU A 555 -21.81 -30.25 -47.37
C LEU A 555 -22.97 -29.91 -46.43
N TRP A 556 -22.92 -28.77 -45.75
CA TRP A 556 -24.00 -28.32 -44.87
C TRP A 556 -25.33 -28.13 -45.61
N GLN A 557 -25.33 -27.54 -46.80
CA GLN A 557 -26.55 -27.37 -47.61
C GLN A 557 -27.15 -28.72 -47.98
N ARG A 558 -26.32 -29.68 -48.39
CA ARG A 558 -26.75 -31.06 -48.71
C ARG A 558 -27.37 -31.75 -47.50
N LEU A 559 -26.71 -31.72 -46.35
CA LEU A 559 -27.20 -32.34 -45.10
C LEU A 559 -28.51 -31.70 -44.62
N ARG A 560 -28.61 -30.38 -44.76
CA ARG A 560 -29.83 -29.62 -44.43
C ARG A 560 -31.02 -30.05 -45.28
N ASP A 561 -30.82 -30.22 -46.58
CA ASP A 561 -31.91 -30.59 -47.49
C ASP A 561 -32.38 -32.03 -47.26
N ARG A 562 -31.47 -32.92 -46.83
CA ARG A 562 -31.81 -34.29 -46.41
C ARG A 562 -32.65 -34.33 -45.13
N LEU A 563 -32.28 -33.55 -44.11
CA LEU A 563 -33.03 -33.48 -42.85
C LEU A 563 -34.40 -32.79 -42.98
N ARG A 564 -34.64 -32.08 -44.10
CA ARG A 564 -35.92 -31.43 -44.39
C ARG A 564 -36.94 -32.37 -45.04
N ARG A 565 -36.51 -33.48 -45.63
CA ARG A 565 -37.42 -34.49 -46.21
C ARG A 565 -37.79 -35.49 -45.10
N PRO A 566 -39.10 -35.72 -44.84
CA PRO A 566 -39.55 -36.57 -43.73
C PRO A 566 -39.01 -37.99 -43.80
#